data_AF-A0A2I1HVE6-F1
#
_entry.id   AF-A0A2I1HVE6-F1
#
_cell.length_a   1.000
_cell.length_b   1.000
_cell.length_c   1.000
_cell.angle_alpha   90.00
_cell.angle_beta   90.00
_cell.angle_gamma   90.00
#
_symmetry.space_group_name_H-M   'P 1'
#
loop_
_entity.id
_entity.type
_entity.pdbx_description
1 polymer ?
#
loop_
_entity_poly.entity_id
_entity_poly.type
_entity_poly.pdbx_seq_one_letter_code
_entity_poly.pdbx_strand_id
1 'polypeptide(L)'
;DALIAKNMNLNPGGKQPKIRRTYFGDENIQQDMIFPSDYRISNLRGQPKGLKQVLMERGLWPNEGLKLEEARKIMSQQPDFLAQKGRIKEVIVATGHKVIFYPKFHCELNYIKNFWGAAKK
;
A
#
# COMPACT_ATOMS: atom_id res chain seq x y z
N ASP A 1 -2.55 -6.19 -1.06
CA ASP A 1 -2.88 -5.00 -1.87
C ASP A 1 -1.68 -4.05 -1.87
N ALA A 2 -1.68 -2.99 -2.68
CA ALA A 2 -0.56 -2.04 -2.76
C ALA A 2 -0.23 -1.38 -1.39
N LEU A 3 1.00 -0.92 -1.23
CA LEU A 3 1.53 -0.17 -0.10
C LEU A 3 0.86 1.20 -0.04
N ILE A 4 -0.28 1.27 0.63
CA ILE A 4 -1.04 2.51 0.82
C ILE A 4 -1.01 2.85 2.31
N ALA A 5 -0.14 3.79 2.69
CA ALA A 5 0.01 4.20 4.08
C ALA A 5 -1.30 4.74 4.69
N LYS A 6 -2.16 5.38 3.88
CA LYS A 6 -3.50 5.83 4.30
C LYS A 6 -4.36 4.70 4.88
N ASN A 7 -4.17 3.47 4.42
CA ASN A 7 -4.93 2.31 4.88
C ASN A 7 -4.27 1.58 6.05
N MET A 8 -3.14 2.08 6.56
CA MET A 8 -2.46 1.50 7.72
C MET A 8 -2.94 2.12 9.03
N ASN A 9 -2.97 1.31 10.07
CA ASN A 9 -3.22 1.68 11.46
C ASN A 9 -1.92 2.13 12.12
N LEU A 10 -2.02 2.92 13.19
CA LEU A 10 -0.84 3.30 13.98
C LEU A 10 -0.24 2.09 14.70
N ASN A 11 -1.11 1.30 15.35
CA ASN A 11 -0.76 0.10 16.08
C ASN A 11 -1.06 -1.16 15.24
N PRO A 12 -0.41 -2.29 15.55
CA PRO A 12 -0.71 -3.58 14.93
C PRO A 12 -2.16 -4.03 14.97
N GLY A 13 -2.54 -4.85 13.98
CA GLY A 13 -3.84 -5.51 13.93
C GLY A 13 -5.00 -4.58 13.57
N GLY A 14 -6.20 -4.94 14.04
CA GLY A 14 -7.44 -4.25 13.69
C GLY A 14 -7.83 -4.42 12.21
N LYS A 15 -8.72 -3.55 11.72
CA LYS A 15 -9.15 -3.54 10.31
C LYS A 15 -8.09 -2.84 9.45
N GLN A 16 -7.01 -3.55 9.13
CA GLN A 16 -5.97 -3.12 8.21
C GLN A 16 -5.77 -4.19 7.12
N PRO A 17 -5.57 -3.81 5.84
CA PRO A 17 -5.22 -4.76 4.79
C PRO A 17 -3.90 -5.46 5.09
N LYS A 18 -3.81 -6.75 4.76
CA LYS A 18 -2.54 -7.49 4.73
C LYS A 18 -1.74 -7.02 3.51
N ILE A 19 -0.69 -6.24 3.78
CA ILE A 19 0.19 -5.68 2.75
C ILE A 19 1.33 -6.67 2.48
N ARG A 20 1.79 -6.74 1.23
CA ARG A 20 2.92 -7.61 0.85
C ARG A 20 4.22 -7.09 1.44
N ARG A 21 5.20 -7.99 1.60
CA ARG A 21 6.59 -7.60 1.90
C ARG A 21 7.10 -6.58 0.89
N THR A 22 7.96 -5.69 1.36
CA THR A 22 8.60 -4.64 0.57
C THR A 22 10.11 -4.69 0.80
N TYR A 23 10.84 -3.91 0.01
CA TYR A 23 12.26 -3.66 0.25
C TYR A 23 12.45 -2.15 0.38
N PHE A 24 13.29 -1.71 1.32
CA PHE A 24 13.49 -0.30 1.60
C PHE A 24 14.97 0.04 1.76
N GLY A 25 15.30 1.32 1.57
CA GLY A 25 16.68 1.83 1.62
C GLY A 25 17.50 1.43 0.39
N ASP A 26 18.70 2.02 0.29
CA ASP A 26 19.63 1.78 -0.83
C ASP A 26 20.18 0.35 -0.81
N GLU A 27 20.27 -0.25 0.37
CA GLU A 27 20.71 -1.64 0.58
C GLU A 27 19.62 -2.68 0.26
N ASN A 28 18.44 -2.24 -0.18
CA ASN A 28 17.31 -3.11 -0.54
C ASN A 28 16.94 -4.07 0.61
N ILE A 29 16.84 -3.53 1.83
CA ILE A 29 16.59 -4.29 3.05
C ILE A 29 15.16 -4.84 3.01
N GLN A 30 15.01 -6.15 3.19
CA GLN A 30 13.69 -6.79 3.21
C GLN A 30 12.91 -6.32 4.44
N GLN A 31 11.67 -5.86 4.22
CA GLN A 31 10.73 -5.50 5.28
C GLN A 31 9.43 -6.28 5.16
N ASP A 32 9.16 -7.10 6.18
CA ASP A 32 7.90 -7.80 6.34
C ASP A 32 6.86 -6.89 6.98
N MET A 33 5.69 -6.80 6.34
CA MET A 33 4.56 -5.97 6.78
C MET A 33 3.58 -6.72 7.70
N ILE A 34 3.87 -7.99 7.98
CA ILE A 34 3.04 -8.91 8.78
C ILE A 34 3.97 -9.57 9.79
N PHE A 35 3.52 -9.71 11.03
CA PHE A 35 4.28 -10.47 12.03
C PHE A 35 4.34 -11.96 11.66
N PRO A 36 5.48 -12.62 11.87
CA PRO A 36 5.62 -14.03 11.55
C PRO A 36 4.73 -14.91 12.46
N SER A 37 4.48 -16.15 12.04
CA SER A 37 3.61 -17.07 12.76
C SER A 37 4.18 -17.52 14.11
N ASP A 38 5.50 -17.45 14.28
CA ASP A 38 6.25 -17.79 15.48
C ASP A 38 6.54 -16.57 16.38
N TYR A 39 5.90 -15.42 16.12
CA TYR A 39 6.16 -14.19 16.86
C TYR A 39 5.93 -14.36 18.38
N ARG A 40 6.80 -13.74 19.18
CA ARG A 40 6.82 -13.89 20.66
C ARG A 40 5.47 -13.59 21.31
N ILE A 41 4.75 -12.60 20.78
CA ILE A 41 3.45 -12.18 21.30
C ILE A 41 2.34 -12.85 20.48
N SER A 42 1.61 -13.79 21.10
CA SER A 42 0.65 -14.67 20.40
C SER A 42 -0.46 -13.92 19.66
N ASN A 43 -1.00 -12.85 20.25
CA ASN A 43 -2.07 -12.04 19.65
C ASN A 43 -1.63 -11.24 18.40
N LEU A 44 -0.33 -11.07 18.18
CA LEU A 44 0.21 -10.36 17.02
C LEU A 44 0.61 -11.30 15.89
N ARG A 45 0.66 -12.62 16.10
CA ARG A 45 1.06 -13.59 15.06
C ARG A 45 0.16 -13.49 13.83
N GLY A 46 0.76 -13.31 12.66
CA GLY A 46 0.04 -13.15 11.39
C GLY A 46 -0.79 -11.86 11.26
N GLN A 47 -0.71 -10.95 12.24
CA GLN A 47 -1.35 -9.64 12.17
C GLN A 47 -0.52 -8.67 11.33
N PRO A 48 -1.17 -7.73 10.62
CA PRO A 48 -0.45 -6.68 9.93
C PRO A 48 0.24 -5.74 10.94
N LYS A 49 1.48 -5.36 10.64
CA LYS A 49 2.23 -4.37 11.41
C LYS A 49 1.60 -2.98 11.24
N GLY A 50 1.53 -2.21 12.33
CA GLY A 50 1.11 -0.81 12.31
C GLY A 50 2.26 0.12 11.91
N LEU A 51 1.94 1.36 11.56
CA LEU A 51 2.90 2.40 11.17
C LEU A 51 4.00 2.59 12.22
N LYS A 52 3.67 2.54 13.51
CA LYS A 52 4.66 2.68 14.58
C LYS A 52 5.76 1.63 14.48
N GLN A 53 5.37 0.35 14.36
CA GLN A 53 6.32 -0.76 14.25
C GLN A 53 7.19 -0.62 13.00
N VAL A 54 6.57 -0.33 11.86
CA VAL A 54 7.28 -0.25 10.57
C VAL A 54 8.22 0.95 10.52
N LEU A 55 7.83 2.11 11.05
CA LEU A 55 8.70 3.29 11.13
C LEU A 55 9.82 3.11 12.15
N MET A 56 9.59 2.41 13.27
CA MET A 56 10.64 2.05 14.21
C MET A 56 11.69 1.14 13.56
N GLU A 57 11.25 0.12 12.80
CA GLU A 57 12.14 -0.76 12.03
C GLU A 57 12.96 -0.01 10.97
N ARG A 58 12.46 1.13 10.47
CA ARG A 58 13.15 2.01 9.53
C ARG A 58 14.01 3.09 10.21
N GLY A 59 14.01 3.20 11.53
CA GLY A 59 14.69 4.27 12.27
C GLY A 59 14.07 5.67 12.07
N LEU A 60 12.82 5.74 11.60
CA LEU A 60 12.10 7.00 11.31
C LEU A 60 11.07 7.36 12.38
N TRP A 61 11.01 6.62 13.48
CA TRP A 61 10.11 6.89 14.59
C TRP A 61 10.81 7.75 15.65
N PRO A 62 10.39 9.01 15.85
CA PRO A 62 11.00 9.89 16.86
C PRO A 62 10.64 9.47 18.28
N ASN A 63 11.49 9.83 19.24
CA ASN A 63 11.31 9.52 20.67
C ASN A 63 10.04 10.13 21.25
N GLU A 64 9.63 11.31 20.77
CA GLU A 64 8.41 12.00 21.18
C GLU A 64 7.13 11.32 20.67
N GLY A 65 7.27 10.38 19.73
CA GLY A 65 6.16 9.72 19.04
C GLY A 65 5.57 10.56 17.91
N LEU A 66 4.67 9.94 17.14
CA LEU A 66 3.97 10.58 16.02
C LEU A 66 2.48 10.35 16.13
N LYS A 67 1.70 11.32 15.67
CA LYS A 67 0.26 11.13 15.43
C LYS A 67 0.05 10.27 14.18
N LEU A 68 -1.14 9.68 14.06
CA LEU A 68 -1.48 8.79 12.93
C LEU A 68 -1.26 9.46 11.57
N GLU A 69 -1.71 10.70 11.40
CA GLU A 69 -1.61 11.41 10.11
C GLU A 69 -0.17 11.78 9.75
N GLU A 70 0.66 12.13 10.74
CA GLU A 70 2.10 12.38 10.53
C GLU A 70 2.83 11.10 10.14
N ALA A 71 2.56 9.99 10.84
CA ALA A 71 3.11 8.69 10.52
C ALA A 71 2.72 8.23 9.10
N ARG A 72 1.46 8.47 8.71
CA ARG A 72 0.97 8.20 7.34
C ARG A 72 1.69 9.04 6.30
N LYS A 73 1.92 10.33 6.58
CA LYS A 73 2.62 11.24 5.68
C LYS A 73 4.06 10.80 5.44
N ILE A 74 4.81 10.54 6.53
CA ILE A 74 6.20 10.08 6.45
C ILE A 74 6.28 8.76 5.67
N MET A 75 5.37 7.82 5.97
CA MET A 75 5.37 6.53 5.29
C MET A 75 5.00 6.63 3.81
N SER A 76 4.07 7.52 3.44
CA SER A 76 3.69 7.76 2.04
C SER A 76 4.81 8.35 1.20
N GLN A 77 5.76 9.05 1.84
CA GLN A 77 6.91 9.66 1.17
C GLN A 77 8.07 8.69 0.96
N GLN A 78 7.99 7.47 1.50
CA GLN A 78 9.04 6.49 1.34
C GLN A 78 9.16 6.04 -0.12
N PRO A 79 10.37 5.84 -0.66
CA PRO A 79 10.58 5.50 -2.07
C PRO A 79 9.83 4.25 -2.51
N ASP A 80 9.77 3.22 -1.66
CA ASP A 80 9.07 1.97 -1.95
C ASP A 80 7.55 2.13 -1.99
N PHE A 81 6.99 3.04 -1.17
CA PHE A 81 5.57 3.40 -1.21
C PHE A 81 5.22 4.21 -2.45
N LEU A 82 6.11 5.10 -2.91
CA LEU A 82 5.92 5.88 -4.13
C LEU A 82 6.10 5.04 -5.40
N ALA A 83 7.05 4.13 -5.41
CA ALA A 83 7.39 3.30 -6.56
C ALA A 83 6.38 2.16 -6.79
N GLN A 84 5.69 1.71 -5.73
CA GLN A 84 4.88 0.50 -5.84
C GLN A 84 3.61 0.71 -6.67
N LYS A 85 3.55 0.00 -7.79
CA LYS A 85 2.36 -0.07 -8.63
C LYS A 85 1.37 -1.08 -8.05
N GLY A 86 0.07 -0.83 -8.25
CA GLY A 86 -0.96 -1.80 -7.89
C GLY A 86 -0.79 -3.11 -8.67
N ARG A 87 -1.08 -4.26 -8.02
CA ARG A 87 -0.85 -5.59 -8.61
C ARG A 87 -1.52 -5.79 -9.97
N ILE A 88 -2.72 -5.23 -10.17
CA ILE A 88 -3.42 -5.27 -11.45
C ILE A 88 -2.60 -4.55 -12.54
N LYS A 89 -2.07 -3.36 -12.24
CA LYS A 89 -1.20 -2.62 -13.16
C LYS A 89 0.06 -3.41 -13.48
N GLU A 90 0.68 -4.04 -12.48
CA GLU A 90 1.88 -4.88 -12.69
C GLU A 90 1.59 -6.05 -13.64
N VAL A 91 0.51 -6.82 -13.40
CA VAL A 91 0.15 -7.99 -14.22
C VAL A 91 -0.20 -7.60 -15.66
N ILE A 92 -0.95 -6.52 -15.84
CA ILE A 92 -1.34 -6.03 -17.19
C ILE A 92 -0.10 -5.56 -17.95
N VAL A 93 0.79 -4.79 -17.31
CA VAL A 93 2.02 -4.32 -17.96
C VAL A 93 2.98 -5.48 -18.26
N ALA A 94 3.09 -6.47 -17.36
CA ALA A 94 3.92 -7.65 -17.57
C ALA A 94 3.47 -8.51 -18.75
N THR A 95 2.18 -8.49 -19.08
CA THR A 95 1.63 -9.16 -20.28
C THR A 95 1.71 -8.30 -21.55
N GLY A 96 2.39 -7.15 -21.50
CA GLY A 96 2.57 -6.24 -22.64
C GLY A 96 1.40 -5.29 -22.90
N HIS A 97 0.39 -5.27 -22.03
CA HIS A 97 -0.80 -4.43 -22.19
C HIS A 97 -0.64 -3.07 -21.50
N LYS A 98 -1.32 -2.05 -22.05
CA LYS A 98 -1.41 -0.72 -21.42
C LYS A 98 -2.65 -0.67 -20.52
N VAL A 99 -2.52 -0.07 -19.34
CA VAL A 99 -3.65 0.18 -18.43
C VAL A 99 -3.91 1.67 -18.33
N ILE A 100 -5.18 2.07 -18.45
CA ILE A 100 -5.65 3.44 -18.28
C ILE A 100 -6.66 3.44 -17.13
N PHE A 101 -6.38 4.22 -16.08
CA PHE A 101 -7.30 4.37 -14.96
C PHE A 101 -8.10 5.65 -15.13
N TYR A 102 -9.43 5.55 -15.10
CA TYR A 102 -10.34 6.68 -15.19
C TYR A 102 -10.68 7.25 -13.81
N PRO A 103 -10.90 8.57 -13.69
CA PRO A 103 -11.42 9.15 -12.46
C PRO A 103 -12.75 8.53 -12.04
N LYS A 104 -12.93 8.33 -10.73
CA LYS A 104 -14.17 7.77 -10.20
C LYS A 104 -15.33 8.74 -10.46
N PHE A 105 -16.46 8.22 -10.92
CA PHE A 105 -17.70 8.98 -11.24
C PHE A 105 -17.64 9.92 -12.45
N HIS A 106 -16.57 9.86 -13.26
CA HIS A 106 -16.46 10.61 -14.51
C HIS A 106 -16.64 9.66 -15.71
N CYS A 107 -17.88 9.24 -15.94
CA CYS A 107 -18.19 8.23 -16.94
C CYS A 107 -18.11 8.73 -18.38
N GLU A 108 -18.25 10.04 -18.58
CA GLU A 108 -18.07 10.78 -19.82
C GLU A 108 -16.64 10.68 -20.37
N LEU A 109 -15.66 10.46 -19.50
CA LEU A 109 -14.26 10.29 -19.88
C LEU A 109 -13.91 8.86 -20.32
N ASN A 110 -14.80 7.90 -20.10
CA ASN A 110 -14.57 6.51 -20.45
C ASN A 110 -14.90 6.27 -21.94
N TYR A 111 -13.86 6.08 -22.75
CA TYR A 111 -14.00 5.90 -24.20
C TYR A 111 -14.96 4.74 -24.57
N ILE A 112 -14.99 3.68 -23.76
CA ILE A 112 -15.85 2.51 -24.01
C ILE A 112 -17.32 2.90 -23.90
N LYS A 113 -17.68 3.79 -22.97
CA LYS A 113 -19.08 4.22 -22.82
C LYS A 113 -19.58 4.99 -24.04
N ASN A 114 -18.74 5.80 -24.68
CA ASN A 114 -19.10 6.50 -25.92
C ASN A 114 -19.41 5.52 -27.04
N PHE A 115 -18.61 4.45 -27.19
CA PHE A 115 -18.85 3.40 -28.18
C PHE A 115 -20.16 2.65 -27.93
N TRP A 116 -20.42 2.25 -26.68
CA TRP A 116 -21.65 1.56 -26.30
C TRP A 116 -22.90 2.42 -26.48
N GLY A 117 -22.82 3.72 -26.26
CA GLY A 117 -23.91 4.66 -26.53
C GLY A 117 -24.25 4.75 -28.02
N ALA A 118 -23.23 4.76 -28.88
CA ALA A 118 -23.41 4.76 -30.33
C ALA A 118 -23.97 3.43 -30.85
N ALA A 119 -23.51 2.29 -30.35
CA ALA A 119 -23.93 0.96 -30.81
C ALA A 119 -25.37 0.56 -30.39
N LYS A 120 -25.98 1.29 -29.44
CA LYS A 120 -27.36 1.07 -29.00
C LYS A 120 -28.39 1.97 -29.69
N LYS A 121 -27.93 2.89 -30.54
CA LYS A 121 -28.78 3.63 -31.48
C LYS A 121 -29.01 2.77 -32.72
#